data_AF-A0A353Z4X4-F1
#
_entry.id   AF-A0A353Z4X4-F1
#
_cell.length_a   1.000
_cell.length_b   1.000
_cell.length_c   1.000
_cell.angle_alpha   90.00
_cell.angle_beta   90.00
_cell.angle_gamma   90.00
#
_symmetry.space_group_name_H-M   'P 1'
#
loop_
_entity.id
_entity.type
_entity.pdbx_description
1 polymer ?
#
loop_
_entity_poly.entity_id
_entity_poly.type
_entity_poly.pdbx_seq_one_letter_code
_entity_poly.pdbx_strand_id
1 'polypeptide(L)'
;AQAIKNPASQVAKATRLIPGERRIALSGTPIENHLRDLWSIFEFLNPGMLGRASVFKLHTTDSNDDESRRLLSHALRPFILRRTKREVARELPEKLEQTIYCHMPKQQEQLYHELRDHYRETLLGRVRSQGLGKSKIHVLEALLRLRQAACHPALLDEKHAEEPTAKLEALGLHLADLLAEGHKALVFSQFTSFLAIVQKFLDDRGMSYEYLDGQTRNRRERIERFQNDPNCGVFLISLKAGGLGLNLTSADYVFLLDPWWNPAVEMQAIDRAHRIGQTRTVFAYRLICKDTVEEKIAELQTRKKELADAILQADNNLLGELTADDLELLLS
;
A
#
# COMPACT_ATOMS: atom_id res chain seq x y z
N ALA A 1 17.22 -2.11 0.89
CA ALA A 1 17.34 -2.52 -0.52
C ALA A 1 16.17 -2.05 -1.40
N GLN A 2 14.97 -1.84 -0.84
CA GLN A 2 13.80 -1.33 -1.57
C GLN A 2 14.09 -0.12 -2.49
N ALA A 3 14.86 0.86 -2.02
CA ALA A 3 15.17 2.09 -2.75
C ALA A 3 16.04 1.91 -4.01
N ILE A 4 16.69 0.76 -4.18
CA ILE A 4 17.57 0.48 -5.32
C ILE A 4 16.96 -0.51 -6.32
N LYS A 5 15.67 -0.85 -6.20
CA LYS A 5 14.98 -1.80 -7.10
C LYS A 5 14.98 -1.34 -8.56
N ASN A 6 14.84 -0.05 -8.81
CA ASN A 6 14.93 0.51 -10.16
C ASN A 6 16.40 0.76 -10.56
N PRO A 7 16.98 -0.03 -11.49
CA PRO A 7 18.38 0.12 -11.89
C PRO A 7 18.68 1.43 -12.62
N ALA A 8 17.66 2.07 -13.21
CA ALA A 8 17.83 3.35 -13.89
C ALA A 8 17.89 4.54 -12.91
N SER A 9 17.44 4.36 -11.66
CA SER A 9 17.41 5.43 -10.66
C SER A 9 18.81 5.93 -10.29
N GLN A 10 18.92 7.23 -10.00
CA GLN A 10 20.18 7.82 -9.55
C GLN A 10 20.66 7.16 -8.24
N VAL A 11 19.75 6.82 -7.34
CA VAL A 11 20.06 6.14 -6.08
C VAL A 11 20.70 4.78 -6.34
N ALA A 12 20.14 3.95 -7.22
CA ALA A 12 20.72 2.65 -7.56
C ALA A 12 22.10 2.79 -8.21
N LYS A 13 22.27 3.75 -9.14
CA LYS A 13 23.56 4.02 -9.79
C LYS A 13 24.61 4.47 -8.79
N ALA A 14 24.29 5.45 -7.94
CA ALA A 14 25.20 5.99 -6.93
C ALA A 14 25.60 4.92 -5.90
N THR A 15 24.65 4.10 -5.43
CA THR A 15 24.93 3.06 -4.43
C THR A 15 25.94 2.02 -4.92
N ARG A 16 25.97 1.73 -6.23
CA ARG A 16 26.94 0.78 -6.83
C ARG A 16 28.37 1.32 -6.88
N LEU A 17 28.54 2.65 -6.91
CA LEU A 17 29.85 3.31 -6.93
C LEU A 17 30.52 3.31 -5.55
N ILE A 18 29.76 3.01 -4.49
CA ILE A 18 30.30 2.98 -3.13
C ILE A 18 31.22 1.75 -3.00
N PRO A 19 32.53 1.93 -2.72
CA PRO A 19 33.44 0.82 -2.50
C PRO A 19 33.04 0.10 -1.20
N GLY A 20 33.09 -1.24 -1.22
CA GLY A 20 32.80 -2.04 -0.05
C GLY A 20 33.18 -3.50 -0.26
N GLU A 21 33.95 -4.05 0.67
CA GLU A 21 34.42 -5.44 0.64
C GLU A 21 33.28 -6.45 0.88
N ARG A 22 32.26 -6.04 1.66
CA ARG A 22 31.09 -6.86 1.98
C ARG A 22 29.84 -6.02 1.84
N ARG A 23 28.82 -6.57 1.19
CA ARG A 23 27.56 -5.88 0.90
C ARG A 23 26.40 -6.72 1.39
N ILE A 24 25.48 -6.09 2.12
CA ILE A 24 24.28 -6.73 2.65
C ILE A 24 23.08 -5.90 2.20
N ALA A 25 22.08 -6.56 1.64
CA ALA A 25 20.84 -5.95 1.19
C ALA A 25 19.67 -6.43 2.07
N LEU A 26 19.12 -5.53 2.88
CA LEU A 26 17.94 -5.81 3.70
C LEU A 26 16.66 -5.38 2.98
N SER A 27 15.68 -6.27 2.88
CA SER A 27 14.35 -6.00 2.34
C SER A 27 13.30 -6.85 3.06
N GLY A 28 12.20 -6.23 3.50
CA GLY A 28 11.05 -6.97 4.05
C GLY A 28 10.27 -7.71 2.97
N THR A 29 10.36 -7.23 1.72
CA THR A 29 9.64 -7.73 0.54
C THR A 29 10.66 -7.83 -0.61
N PRO A 30 11.59 -8.81 -0.56
CA PRO A 30 12.74 -8.87 -1.46
C PRO A 30 12.33 -8.99 -2.95
N ILE A 31 11.18 -9.59 -3.21
CA ILE A 31 10.57 -9.73 -4.53
C ILE A 31 9.18 -9.10 -4.42
N GLU A 32 9.02 -7.85 -4.82
CA GLU A 32 7.67 -7.25 -4.83
C GLU A 32 7.01 -7.41 -6.18
N ASN A 33 7.67 -7.01 -7.27
CA ASN A 33 6.95 -6.77 -8.51
C ASN A 33 7.62 -7.31 -9.78
N HIS A 34 8.95 -7.44 -9.85
CA HIS A 34 9.65 -7.92 -11.06
C HIS A 34 10.96 -8.66 -10.73
N LEU A 35 11.33 -9.69 -11.52
CA LEU A 35 12.68 -10.28 -11.52
C LEU A 35 13.78 -9.23 -11.79
N ARG A 36 13.42 -8.13 -12.49
CA ARG A 36 14.31 -6.96 -12.69
C ARG A 36 14.70 -6.25 -11.40
N ASP A 37 13.84 -6.28 -10.38
CA ASP A 37 14.14 -5.69 -9.06
C ASP A 37 15.29 -6.48 -8.40
N LEU A 38 15.29 -7.81 -8.56
CA LEU A 38 16.38 -8.67 -8.10
C LEU A 38 17.67 -8.34 -8.83
N TRP A 39 17.65 -8.17 -10.16
CA TRP A 39 18.85 -7.79 -10.91
C TRP A 39 19.51 -6.54 -10.35
N SER A 40 18.73 -5.50 -10.06
CA SER A 40 19.29 -4.25 -9.53
C SER A 40 19.93 -4.41 -8.14
N ILE A 41 19.33 -5.25 -7.28
CA ILE A 41 19.87 -5.56 -5.95
C ILE A 41 21.14 -6.42 -6.08
N PHE A 42 21.15 -7.41 -6.97
CA PHE A 42 22.31 -8.28 -7.18
C PHE A 42 23.48 -7.58 -7.86
N GLU A 43 23.23 -6.61 -8.73
CA GLU A 43 24.27 -5.73 -9.25
C GLU A 43 24.93 -4.88 -8.16
N PHE A 44 24.20 -4.56 -7.09
CA PHE A 44 24.81 -3.99 -5.90
C PHE A 44 25.57 -5.05 -5.10
N LEU A 45 24.99 -6.22 -4.82
CA LEU A 45 25.64 -7.26 -4.00
C LEU A 45 26.91 -7.84 -4.65
N ASN A 46 26.78 -8.32 -5.89
CA ASN A 46 27.81 -9.00 -6.67
C ASN A 46 27.79 -8.45 -8.11
N PRO A 47 28.46 -7.32 -8.39
CA PRO A 47 28.46 -6.70 -9.72
C PRO A 47 28.87 -7.68 -10.83
N GLY A 48 28.08 -7.75 -11.92
CA GLY A 48 28.37 -8.59 -13.08
C GLY A 48 27.94 -10.06 -12.97
N MET A 49 27.54 -10.54 -11.79
CA MET A 49 27.16 -11.95 -11.57
C MET A 49 25.97 -12.39 -12.45
N LEU A 50 25.01 -11.49 -12.69
CA LEU A 50 23.82 -11.77 -13.51
C LEU A 50 23.96 -11.28 -14.96
N GLY A 51 25.17 -10.85 -15.35
CA GLY A 51 25.43 -10.27 -16.65
C GLY A 51 24.70 -8.94 -16.89
N ARG A 52 24.68 -8.50 -18.15
CA ARG A 52 24.06 -7.23 -18.54
C ARG A 52 22.54 -7.29 -18.35
N ALA A 53 21.95 -6.15 -17.96
CA ALA A 53 20.50 -6.00 -17.80
C ALA A 53 19.70 -6.48 -19.03
N SER A 54 20.25 -6.32 -20.24
CA SER A 54 19.62 -6.76 -21.48
C SER A 54 19.53 -8.28 -21.64
N VAL A 55 20.58 -9.00 -21.19
CA VAL A 55 20.64 -10.47 -21.24
C VAL A 55 19.73 -11.05 -20.16
N PHE A 56 19.79 -10.50 -18.96
CA PHE A 56 18.86 -10.88 -17.88
C PHE A 56 17.40 -10.61 -18.27
N LYS A 57 17.13 -9.50 -18.97
CA LYS A 57 15.78 -9.20 -19.47
C LYS A 57 15.31 -10.27 -20.45
N LEU A 58 16.16 -10.71 -21.38
CA LEU A 58 15.81 -11.74 -22.36
C LEU A 58 15.34 -13.05 -21.70
N HIS A 59 16.03 -13.50 -20.64
CA HIS A 59 15.66 -14.69 -19.86
C HIS A 59 14.45 -14.50 -18.93
N THR A 60 13.92 -13.29 -18.80
CA THR A 60 12.81 -12.97 -17.87
C THR A 60 11.55 -12.42 -18.54
N THR A 61 11.62 -11.98 -19.81
CA THR A 61 10.45 -11.50 -20.57
C THR A 61 9.66 -12.59 -21.29
N ASP A 62 10.21 -13.78 -21.53
CA ASP A 62 9.43 -14.90 -22.07
C ASP A 62 8.63 -15.55 -20.94
N SER A 63 7.36 -15.14 -20.85
CA SER A 63 6.39 -15.54 -19.82
C SER A 63 5.99 -17.02 -19.83
N ASN A 64 6.55 -17.84 -20.72
CA ASN A 64 6.27 -19.28 -20.84
C ASN A 64 7.42 -20.19 -20.39
N ASP A 65 8.59 -19.65 -20.02
CA ASP A 65 9.73 -20.50 -19.64
C ASP A 65 9.87 -20.64 -18.12
N ASP A 66 8.98 -21.46 -17.57
CA ASP A 66 8.92 -21.81 -16.15
C ASP A 66 10.25 -22.45 -15.67
N GLU A 67 11.01 -23.09 -16.58
CA GLU A 67 12.35 -23.62 -16.30
C GLU A 67 13.39 -22.51 -16.04
N SER A 68 13.46 -21.49 -16.90
CA SER A 68 14.41 -20.37 -16.72
C SER A 68 14.22 -19.67 -15.38
N ARG A 69 12.97 -19.50 -14.93
CA ARG A 69 12.66 -18.91 -13.61
C ARG A 69 13.11 -19.80 -12.46
N ARG A 70 12.87 -21.11 -12.53
CA ARG A 70 13.31 -22.08 -11.51
C ARG A 70 14.84 -22.15 -11.42
N LEU A 71 15.51 -22.16 -12.57
CA LEU A 71 16.97 -22.18 -12.66
C LEU A 71 17.57 -20.93 -11.98
N LEU A 72 17.02 -19.75 -12.31
CA LEU A 72 17.45 -18.49 -11.71
C LEU A 72 17.19 -18.46 -10.20
N SER A 73 16.01 -18.90 -9.75
CA SER A 73 15.67 -19.01 -8.33
C SER A 73 16.66 -19.92 -7.58
N HIS A 74 17.01 -21.06 -8.16
CA HIS A 74 17.94 -22.02 -7.57
C HIS A 74 19.37 -21.45 -7.48
N ALA A 75 19.83 -20.77 -8.54
CA ALA A 75 21.14 -20.12 -8.58
C ALA A 75 21.27 -18.96 -7.58
N LEU A 76 20.19 -18.22 -7.35
CA LEU A 76 20.18 -17.09 -6.42
C LEU A 76 19.98 -17.50 -4.94
N ARG A 77 19.44 -18.70 -4.70
CA ARG A 77 19.12 -19.22 -3.35
C ARG A 77 20.28 -19.14 -2.34
N PRO A 78 21.55 -19.44 -2.69
CA PRO A 78 22.66 -19.35 -1.73
C PRO A 78 22.94 -17.93 -1.22
N PHE A 79 22.52 -16.91 -1.97
CA PHE A 79 22.73 -15.50 -1.63
C PHE A 79 21.54 -14.87 -0.89
N ILE A 80 20.41 -15.59 -0.80
CA ILE A 80 19.16 -15.08 -0.22
C ILE A 80 18.81 -15.90 1.02
N LEU A 81 18.94 -15.26 2.17
CA LEU A 81 18.33 -15.76 3.41
C LEU A 81 16.97 -15.09 3.60
N ARG A 82 15.89 -15.87 3.47
CA ARG A 82 14.52 -15.44 3.75
C ARG A 82 13.95 -16.29 4.88
N ARG A 83 13.31 -15.64 5.85
CA ARG A 83 12.59 -16.30 6.93
C ARG A 83 11.21 -15.66 7.08
N THR A 84 10.19 -16.46 7.36
CA THR A 84 8.85 -15.96 7.68
C THR A 84 8.66 -15.84 9.19
N LYS A 85 7.76 -14.96 9.65
CA LYS A 85 7.46 -14.82 11.09
C LYS A 85 7.02 -16.15 11.72
N ARG A 86 6.26 -16.97 10.98
CA ARG A 86 5.84 -18.31 11.42
C ARG A 86 7.03 -19.25 11.68
N GLU A 87 8.13 -19.09 10.95
CA GLU A 87 9.34 -19.90 11.14
C GLU A 87 10.16 -19.47 12.37
N VAL A 88 10.19 -18.18 12.69
CA VAL A 88 11.17 -17.61 13.66
C VAL A 88 10.56 -17.02 14.92
N ALA A 89 9.28 -16.66 14.91
CA ALA A 89 8.60 -15.97 16.00
C ALA A 89 7.26 -16.66 16.27
N ARG A 90 7.33 -17.90 16.78
CA ARG A 90 6.14 -18.72 17.09
C ARG A 90 5.32 -18.17 18.26
N GLU A 91 5.93 -17.32 19.07
CA GLU A 91 5.32 -16.60 20.19
C GLU A 91 4.47 -15.39 19.77
N LEU A 92 4.55 -14.98 18.49
CA LEU A 92 3.78 -13.83 18.03
C LEU A 92 2.29 -14.19 17.97
N PRO A 93 1.41 -13.33 18.50
CA PRO A 93 -0.03 -13.58 18.48
C PRO A 93 -0.57 -13.57 17.05
N GLU A 94 -1.82 -14.02 16.91
CA GLU A 94 -2.47 -14.07 15.61
C GLU A 94 -2.63 -12.67 15.00
N LYS A 95 -2.75 -12.66 13.67
CA LYS A 95 -3.12 -11.46 12.90
C LYS A 95 -4.37 -11.79 12.12
N LEU A 96 -5.42 -11.00 12.32
CA LEU A 96 -6.70 -11.13 11.63
C LEU A 96 -6.86 -9.96 10.66
N GLU A 97 -7.20 -10.25 9.41
CA GLU A 97 -7.41 -9.25 8.37
C GLU A 97 -8.88 -9.28 7.94
N GLN A 98 -9.56 -8.14 7.97
CA GLN A 98 -10.97 -8.02 7.61
C GLN A 98 -11.19 -6.77 6.73
N THR A 99 -12.16 -6.87 5.82
CA THR A 99 -12.63 -5.74 5.01
C THR A 99 -13.92 -5.22 5.62
N ILE A 100 -13.96 -3.93 5.92
CA ILE A 100 -15.16 -3.20 6.33
C ILE A 100 -15.69 -2.50 5.09
N TYR A 101 -16.86 -2.91 4.63
CA TYR A 101 -17.55 -2.23 3.53
C TYR A 101 -18.32 -1.03 4.08
N CYS A 102 -17.95 0.15 3.58
CA CYS A 102 -18.57 1.42 3.95
C CYS A 102 -19.61 1.79 2.88
N HIS A 103 -20.80 2.18 3.29
CA HIS A 103 -21.87 2.61 2.39
C HIS A 103 -21.91 4.14 2.34
N MET A 104 -21.82 4.72 1.15
CA MET A 104 -21.82 6.18 0.98
C MET A 104 -23.18 6.78 1.33
N PRO A 105 -23.22 7.87 2.13
CA PRO A 105 -24.42 8.68 2.26
C PRO A 105 -24.84 9.24 0.89
N LYS A 106 -26.13 9.53 0.72
CA LYS A 106 -26.72 9.94 -0.57
C LYS A 106 -25.97 11.11 -1.25
N GLN A 107 -25.54 12.10 -0.47
CA GLN A 107 -24.81 13.26 -0.99
C GLN A 107 -23.43 12.85 -1.55
N GLN A 108 -22.67 12.06 -0.78
CA GLN A 108 -21.38 11.52 -1.23
C GLN A 108 -21.55 10.62 -2.46
N GLU A 109 -22.56 9.75 -2.45
CA GLU A 109 -22.87 8.83 -3.55
C GLU A 109 -23.19 9.60 -4.85
N GLN A 110 -24.01 10.64 -4.77
CA GLN A 110 -24.36 11.47 -5.93
C GLN A 110 -23.11 12.15 -6.53
N LEU A 111 -22.28 12.79 -5.70
CA LEU A 111 -21.04 13.43 -6.15
C LEU A 111 -20.08 12.43 -6.79
N TYR A 112 -19.99 11.22 -6.21
CA TYR A 112 -19.14 10.16 -6.73
C TYR A 112 -19.63 9.67 -8.10
N HIS A 113 -20.94 9.43 -8.26
CA HIS A 113 -21.52 8.98 -9.53
C HIS A 113 -21.40 10.04 -10.63
N GLU A 114 -21.66 11.31 -10.33
CA GLU A 114 -21.48 12.41 -11.28
C GLU A 114 -20.03 12.47 -11.79
N LEU A 115 -19.04 12.30 -10.89
CA LEU A 115 -17.63 12.26 -11.24
C LEU A 115 -17.26 11.02 -12.07
N ARG A 116 -17.76 9.84 -11.68
CA ARG A 116 -17.54 8.57 -12.41
C ARG A 116 -18.08 8.67 -13.82
N ASP A 117 -19.31 9.11 -13.97
CA ASP A 117 -20.00 9.15 -15.26
C ASP A 117 -19.30 10.16 -16.20
N HIS A 118 -18.89 11.32 -15.66
CA HIS A 118 -18.06 12.29 -16.40
C HIS A 118 -16.75 11.67 -16.94
N TYR A 119 -16.02 10.94 -16.10
CA TYR A 119 -14.78 10.28 -16.53
C TYR A 119 -15.04 9.14 -17.49
N ARG A 120 -16.10 8.36 -17.29
CA ARG A 120 -16.47 7.25 -18.15
C ARG A 120 -16.75 7.72 -19.57
N GLU A 121 -17.55 8.78 -19.74
CA GLU A 121 -17.83 9.36 -21.05
C GLU A 121 -16.56 9.91 -21.72
N THR A 122 -15.78 10.69 -20.97
CA THR A 122 -14.58 11.36 -21.50
C THR A 122 -13.48 10.37 -21.86
N LEU A 123 -13.24 9.35 -21.03
CA LEU A 123 -12.14 8.39 -21.22
C LEU A 123 -12.47 7.33 -22.25
N LEU A 124 -13.69 6.78 -22.27
CA LEU A 124 -14.04 5.74 -23.25
C LEU A 124 -13.96 6.26 -24.68
N GLY A 125 -14.41 7.51 -24.93
CA GLY A 125 -14.26 8.15 -26.25
C GLY A 125 -12.79 8.36 -26.64
N ARG A 126 -11.94 8.71 -25.67
CA ARG A 126 -10.51 8.94 -25.91
C ARG A 126 -9.72 7.65 -26.12
N VAL A 127 -10.01 6.61 -25.35
CA VAL A 127 -9.36 5.30 -25.49
C VAL A 127 -9.71 4.67 -26.84
N ARG A 128 -10.98 4.78 -27.28
CA ARG A 128 -11.41 4.32 -28.62
C ARG A 128 -10.72 5.05 -29.76
N SER A 129 -10.46 6.35 -29.62
CA SER A 129 -9.88 7.18 -30.69
C SER A 129 -8.34 7.19 -30.72
N GLN A 130 -7.68 7.18 -29.56
CA GLN A 130 -6.23 7.39 -29.44
C GLN A 130 -5.46 6.17 -28.90
N GLY A 131 -6.18 5.13 -28.44
CA GLY A 131 -5.62 3.97 -27.78
C GLY A 131 -5.27 4.22 -26.30
N LEU A 132 -5.16 3.13 -25.53
CA LEU A 132 -4.93 3.18 -24.09
C LEU A 132 -3.56 3.76 -23.72
N GLY A 133 -2.52 3.46 -24.49
CA GLY A 133 -1.16 3.93 -24.24
C GLY A 133 -1.03 5.46 -24.22
N LYS A 134 -1.72 6.15 -25.15
CA LYS A 134 -1.74 7.63 -25.21
C LYS A 134 -2.70 8.25 -24.19
N SER A 135 -3.68 7.49 -23.71
CA SER A 135 -4.69 7.95 -22.74
C SER A 135 -4.31 7.65 -21.28
N LYS A 136 -3.20 6.95 -21.04
CA LYS A 136 -2.80 6.43 -19.73
C LYS A 136 -2.72 7.49 -18.63
N ILE A 137 -2.22 8.69 -18.92
CA ILE A 137 -2.13 9.78 -17.94
C ILE A 137 -3.53 10.21 -17.48
N HIS A 138 -4.47 10.34 -18.40
CA HIS A 138 -5.86 10.73 -18.08
C HIS A 138 -6.60 9.64 -17.31
N VAL A 139 -6.32 8.36 -17.60
CA VAL A 139 -6.84 7.23 -16.82
C VAL A 139 -6.33 7.29 -15.38
N LEU A 140 -5.01 7.50 -15.18
CA LEU A 140 -4.42 7.61 -13.84
C LEU A 140 -4.98 8.80 -13.06
N GLU A 141 -5.23 9.92 -13.73
CA GLU A 141 -5.90 11.08 -13.15
C GLU A 141 -7.33 10.75 -12.70
N ALA A 142 -8.14 10.13 -13.56
CA ALA A 142 -9.51 9.73 -13.20
C ALA A 142 -9.54 8.76 -12.02
N LEU A 143 -8.70 7.73 -12.03
CA LEU A 143 -8.59 6.77 -10.93
C LEU A 143 -8.16 7.45 -9.63
N LEU A 144 -7.23 8.40 -9.69
CA LEU A 144 -6.83 9.19 -8.53
C LEU A 144 -8.01 9.98 -7.96
N ARG A 145 -8.77 10.66 -8.82
CA ARG A 145 -9.90 11.52 -8.43
C ARG A 145 -11.08 10.72 -7.89
N LEU A 146 -11.40 9.58 -8.49
CA LEU A 146 -12.43 8.66 -7.98
C LEU A 146 -12.05 8.09 -6.61
N ARG A 147 -10.78 7.70 -6.41
CA ARG A 147 -10.30 7.24 -5.10
C ARG A 147 -10.38 8.36 -4.05
N GLN A 148 -10.09 9.61 -4.43
CA GLN A 148 -10.28 10.76 -3.55
C GLN A 148 -11.76 10.94 -3.18
N ALA A 149 -12.68 10.92 -4.14
CA ALA A 149 -14.13 11.04 -3.89
C ALA A 149 -14.67 9.90 -2.99
N ALA A 150 -14.21 8.67 -3.20
CA ALA A 150 -14.57 7.52 -2.36
C ALA A 150 -14.07 7.66 -0.92
N CYS A 151 -12.88 8.25 -0.72
CA CYS A 151 -12.37 8.53 0.62
C CYS A 151 -13.13 9.66 1.31
N HIS A 152 -13.17 10.83 0.68
CA HIS A 152 -13.87 12.02 1.17
C HIS A 152 -14.02 13.07 0.06
N PRO A 153 -15.23 13.60 -0.23
CA PRO A 153 -15.42 14.62 -1.28
C PRO A 153 -14.56 15.87 -1.11
N ALA A 154 -14.28 16.27 0.13
CA ALA A 154 -13.37 17.39 0.45
C ALA A 154 -11.93 17.25 -0.06
N LEU A 155 -11.50 16.05 -0.47
CA LEU A 155 -10.20 15.87 -1.15
C LEU A 155 -10.20 16.44 -2.58
N LEU A 156 -11.39 16.70 -3.13
CA LEU A 156 -11.60 17.33 -4.43
C LEU A 156 -12.05 18.78 -4.29
N ASP A 157 -12.95 19.06 -3.35
CA ASP A 157 -13.51 20.39 -3.14
C ASP A 157 -13.82 20.61 -1.64
N GLU A 158 -13.06 21.50 -1.01
CA GLU A 158 -13.11 21.79 0.44
C GLU A 158 -14.51 22.18 0.94
N LYS A 159 -15.42 22.62 0.07
CA LYS A 159 -16.80 22.95 0.47
C LYS A 159 -17.56 21.77 1.11
N HIS A 160 -17.14 20.54 0.82
CA HIS A 160 -17.73 19.32 1.36
C HIS A 160 -17.02 18.83 2.64
N ALA A 161 -16.18 19.64 3.29
CA ALA A 161 -15.39 19.22 4.46
C ALA A 161 -16.22 18.83 5.69
N GLU A 162 -17.40 19.42 5.86
CA GLU A 162 -18.30 19.15 7.00
C GLU A 162 -19.34 18.07 6.70
N GLU A 163 -19.37 17.54 5.47
CA GLU A 163 -20.36 16.54 5.09
C GLU A 163 -20.03 15.16 5.69
N PRO A 164 -21.05 14.42 6.17
CA PRO A 164 -20.84 13.05 6.63
C PRO A 164 -20.37 12.16 5.49
N THR A 165 -19.40 11.29 5.77
CA THR A 165 -18.84 10.35 4.79
C THR A 165 -18.73 8.95 5.36
N ALA A 166 -18.88 7.96 4.47
CA ALA A 166 -18.96 6.55 4.83
C ALA A 166 -17.80 6.08 5.72
N LYS A 167 -16.58 6.49 5.37
CA LYS A 167 -15.36 6.01 6.04
C LYS A 167 -15.12 6.68 7.38
N LEU A 168 -15.39 7.98 7.50
CA LEU A 168 -15.23 8.68 8.78
C LEU A 168 -16.25 8.18 9.80
N GLU A 169 -17.50 7.95 9.37
CA GLU A 169 -18.51 7.37 10.24
C GLU A 169 -18.13 5.97 10.72
N ALA A 170 -17.75 5.08 9.79
CA ALA A 170 -17.30 3.74 10.14
C ALA A 170 -16.07 3.77 11.07
N LEU A 171 -15.06 4.58 10.74
CA LEU A 171 -13.86 4.74 11.56
C LEU A 171 -14.22 5.25 12.96
N GLY A 172 -15.07 6.28 13.06
CA GLY A 172 -15.46 6.87 14.34
C GLY A 172 -16.19 5.91 15.26
N LEU A 173 -17.11 5.10 14.72
CA LEU A 173 -17.80 4.05 15.47
C LEU A 173 -16.81 3.05 16.05
N HIS A 174 -15.93 2.50 15.19
CA HIS A 174 -14.94 1.54 15.65
C HIS A 174 -13.94 2.15 16.64
N LEU A 175 -13.43 3.36 16.39
CA LEU A 175 -12.48 3.99 17.31
C LEU A 175 -13.12 4.29 18.66
N ALA A 176 -14.38 4.72 18.72
CA ALA A 176 -15.04 4.99 19.99
C ALA A 176 -15.12 3.74 20.89
N ASP A 177 -15.55 2.61 20.33
CA ASP A 177 -15.67 1.35 21.07
C ASP A 177 -14.29 0.84 21.54
N LEU A 178 -13.31 0.87 20.64
CA LEU A 178 -11.95 0.38 20.92
C LEU A 178 -11.24 1.20 21.98
N LEU A 179 -11.35 2.53 21.90
CA LEU A 179 -10.73 3.42 22.87
C LEU A 179 -11.38 3.28 24.25
N ALA A 180 -12.69 3.03 24.33
CA ALA A 180 -13.39 2.77 25.59
C ALA A 180 -12.89 1.48 26.28
N GLU A 181 -12.49 0.48 25.49
CA GLU A 181 -11.91 -0.77 25.96
C GLU A 181 -10.39 -0.69 26.23
N GLY A 182 -9.77 0.48 26.02
CA GLY A 182 -8.34 0.73 26.25
C GLY A 182 -7.41 0.17 25.17
N HIS A 183 -7.95 -0.11 23.98
CA HIS A 183 -7.17 -0.52 22.81
C HIS A 183 -6.51 0.68 22.13
N LYS A 184 -5.46 0.42 21.35
CA LYS A 184 -4.77 1.45 20.56
C LYS A 184 -4.80 1.13 19.07
N ALA A 185 -5.04 2.16 18.26
CA ALA A 185 -5.23 2.03 16.83
C ALA A 185 -4.17 2.78 16.02
N LEU A 186 -3.65 2.13 14.98
CA LEU A 186 -2.93 2.79 13.90
C LEU A 186 -3.91 3.06 12.76
N VAL A 187 -3.91 4.27 12.21
CA VAL A 187 -4.76 4.64 11.09
C VAL A 187 -3.87 5.11 9.94
N PHE A 188 -3.92 4.39 8.83
CA PHE A 188 -3.11 4.65 7.66
C PHE A 188 -3.93 5.19 6.50
N SER A 189 -3.35 6.16 5.79
CA SER A 189 -3.87 6.62 4.50
C SER A 189 -2.73 6.99 3.56
N GLN A 190 -2.94 6.87 2.25
CA GLN A 190 -2.00 7.42 1.28
C GLN A 190 -2.11 8.94 1.12
N PHE A 191 -3.27 9.51 1.46
CA PHE A 191 -3.61 10.91 1.26
C PHE A 191 -3.39 11.66 2.57
N THR A 192 -2.32 12.46 2.66
CA THR A 192 -2.06 13.29 3.84
C THR A 192 -3.17 14.32 4.09
N SER A 193 -3.82 14.81 3.03
CA SER A 193 -5.01 15.65 3.14
C SER A 193 -6.20 14.91 3.74
N PHE A 194 -6.32 13.59 3.51
CA PHE A 194 -7.37 12.82 4.17
C PHE A 194 -7.06 12.61 5.66
N LEU A 195 -5.80 12.35 6.00
CA LEU A 195 -5.38 12.35 7.41
C LEU A 195 -5.66 13.69 8.09
N ALA A 196 -5.50 14.82 7.40
CA ALA A 196 -5.85 16.13 7.95
C ALA A 196 -7.35 16.26 8.27
N ILE A 197 -8.23 15.69 7.43
CA ILE A 197 -9.67 15.62 7.71
C ILE A 197 -9.92 14.71 8.92
N VAL A 198 -9.25 13.55 8.99
CA VAL A 198 -9.36 12.62 10.13
C VAL A 198 -8.90 13.29 11.43
N GLN A 199 -7.83 14.10 11.41
CA GLN A 199 -7.38 14.87 12.57
C GLN A 199 -8.50 15.74 13.13
N LYS A 200 -9.13 16.56 12.27
CA LYS A 200 -10.26 17.40 12.66
C LYS A 200 -11.43 16.57 13.22
N PHE A 201 -11.75 15.46 12.55
CA PHE A 201 -12.79 14.54 12.99
C PHE A 201 -12.53 13.95 14.40
N LEU A 202 -11.28 13.67 14.73
CA LEU A 202 -10.85 13.19 16.06
C LEU A 202 -10.85 14.34 17.09
N ASP A 203 -10.39 15.53 16.70
CA ASP A 203 -10.40 16.74 17.54
C ASP A 203 -11.83 17.09 17.99
N ASP A 204 -12.80 17.06 17.06
CA ASP A 204 -14.21 17.32 17.33
C ASP A 204 -14.84 16.31 18.31
N ARG A 205 -14.23 15.12 18.44
CA ARG A 205 -14.65 14.05 19.36
C ARG A 205 -13.80 13.98 20.63
N GLY A 206 -12.83 14.88 20.80
CA GLY A 206 -11.91 14.88 21.94
C GLY A 206 -11.02 13.64 22.00
N MET A 207 -10.79 12.96 20.87
CA MET A 207 -9.94 11.76 20.81
C MET A 207 -8.48 12.17 20.67
N SER A 208 -7.64 11.79 21.64
CA SER A 208 -6.20 12.10 21.60
C SER A 208 -5.44 11.20 20.62
N TYR A 209 -4.66 11.83 19.74
CA TYR A 209 -3.91 11.14 18.69
C TYR A 209 -2.48 11.68 18.52
N GLU A 210 -1.68 10.91 17.80
CA GLU A 210 -0.40 11.33 17.20
C GLU A 210 -0.47 11.28 15.69
N TYR A 211 0.41 12.05 15.03
CA TYR A 211 0.48 12.13 13.57
C TYR A 211 1.90 11.98 13.05
N LEU A 212 2.07 11.21 11.96
CA LEU A 212 3.35 11.01 11.31
C LEU A 212 3.25 10.92 9.78
N ASP A 213 4.01 11.79 9.13
CA ASP A 213 4.21 11.80 7.69
C ASP A 213 5.69 12.01 7.28
N GLY A 214 5.91 12.21 5.99
CA GLY A 214 7.24 12.43 5.44
C GLY A 214 7.92 13.71 5.95
N GLN A 215 7.15 14.73 6.33
CA GLN A 215 7.63 16.04 6.77
C GLN A 215 7.78 16.14 8.30
N THR A 216 7.19 15.19 9.03
CA THR A 216 7.18 15.16 10.49
C THR A 216 8.60 15.11 11.07
N ARG A 217 8.90 16.12 11.88
CA ARG A 217 10.07 16.21 12.77
C ARG A 217 9.77 15.53 14.11
N ASN A 218 10.80 15.22 14.90
CA ASN A 218 10.68 14.59 16.22
C ASN A 218 9.91 13.25 16.22
N ARG A 219 10.13 12.42 15.20
CA ARG A 219 9.42 11.14 15.03
C ARG A 219 9.51 10.24 16.27
N ARG A 220 10.65 10.20 16.95
CA ARG A 220 10.87 9.38 18.15
C ARG A 220 9.94 9.79 19.29
N GLU A 221 9.86 11.08 19.59
CA GLU A 221 9.03 11.64 20.67
C GLU A 221 7.55 11.29 20.48
N ARG A 222 7.03 11.42 19.24
CA ARG A 222 5.65 11.05 18.91
C ARG A 222 5.39 9.55 19.06
N ILE A 223 6.35 8.72 18.64
CA ILE A 223 6.28 7.27 18.79
C ILE A 223 6.33 6.87 20.27
N GLU A 224 7.17 7.53 21.07
CA GLU A 224 7.27 7.29 22.51
C GLU A 224 5.98 7.71 23.23
N ARG A 225 5.41 8.87 22.88
CA ARG A 225 4.12 9.31 23.41
C ARG A 225 3.03 8.29 23.08
N PHE A 226 2.88 7.89 21.82
CA PHE A 226 1.88 6.89 21.45
C PHE A 226 2.08 5.55 22.16
N GLN A 227 3.32 5.09 22.34
CA GLN A 227 3.57 3.81 23.00
C GLN A 227 3.30 3.85 24.51
N ASN A 228 3.65 4.94 25.18
CA ASN A 228 3.69 5.02 26.64
C ASN A 228 2.49 5.75 27.27
N ASP A 229 1.87 6.72 26.60
CA ASP A 229 0.74 7.49 27.12
C ASP A 229 -0.57 6.71 26.92
N PRO A 230 -1.27 6.28 27.99
CA PRO A 230 -2.55 5.57 27.86
C PRO A 230 -3.65 6.43 27.24
N ASN A 231 -3.58 7.75 27.36
CA ASN A 231 -4.57 8.66 26.78
C ASN A 231 -4.37 8.85 25.28
N CYS A 232 -3.18 8.55 24.74
CA CYS A 232 -2.91 8.61 23.31
C CYS A 232 -3.32 7.29 22.65
N GLY A 233 -4.57 7.22 22.21
CA GLY A 233 -5.19 6.01 21.71
C GLY A 233 -5.04 5.78 20.19
N VAL A 234 -4.78 6.83 19.42
CA VAL A 234 -4.76 6.77 17.95
C VAL A 234 -3.44 7.29 17.38
N PHE A 235 -2.89 6.64 16.37
CA PHE A 235 -1.75 7.13 15.61
C PHE A 235 -2.06 7.19 14.11
N LEU A 236 -2.16 8.40 13.58
CA LEU A 236 -2.35 8.68 12.16
C LEU A 236 -1.01 8.64 11.43
N ILE A 237 -0.88 7.79 10.40
CA ILE A 237 0.38 7.58 9.70
C ILE A 237 0.16 7.58 8.19
N SER A 238 0.90 8.40 7.45
CA SER A 238 0.87 8.29 5.98
C SER A 238 1.52 6.98 5.53
N LEU A 239 0.91 6.25 4.59
CA LEU A 239 1.44 4.97 4.09
C LEU A 239 2.89 5.08 3.57
N LYS A 240 3.25 6.24 2.99
CA LYS A 240 4.62 6.53 2.54
C LYS A 240 5.62 6.64 3.69
N ALA A 241 5.22 7.25 4.82
CA ALA A 241 6.09 7.40 5.99
C ALA A 241 6.14 6.11 6.85
N GLY A 242 5.09 5.29 6.80
CA GLY A 242 5.02 4.00 7.50
C GLY A 242 6.08 2.98 7.04
N GLY A 243 6.64 3.12 5.84
CA GLY A 243 7.66 2.22 5.29
C GLY A 243 9.01 2.18 6.02
N LEU A 244 9.30 3.15 6.91
CA LEU A 244 10.65 3.38 7.48
C LEU A 244 11.02 2.57 8.73
N GLY A 245 10.33 1.45 9.01
CA GLY A 245 10.75 0.48 10.03
C GLY A 245 10.35 0.82 11.48
N LEU A 246 9.28 1.60 11.68
CA LEU A 246 8.76 1.98 13.01
C LEU A 246 8.30 0.77 13.84
N ASN A 247 8.54 0.77 15.14
CA ASN A 247 8.01 -0.25 16.06
C ASN A 247 6.83 0.34 16.83
N LEU A 248 5.62 -0.20 16.62
CA LEU A 248 4.37 0.33 17.16
C LEU A 248 3.56 -0.80 17.81
N THR A 249 4.22 -1.62 18.63
CA THR A 249 3.65 -2.83 19.26
C THR A 249 2.56 -2.52 20.28
N SER A 250 2.46 -1.29 20.78
CA SER A 250 1.36 -0.88 21.66
C SER A 250 0.01 -0.86 20.96
N ALA A 251 -0.03 -0.84 19.62
CA ALA A 251 -1.26 -0.92 18.85
C ALA A 251 -1.60 -2.36 18.50
N ASP A 252 -2.84 -2.75 18.74
CA ASP A 252 -3.40 -4.04 18.35
C ASP A 252 -4.49 -3.89 17.27
N TYR A 253 -4.87 -2.66 16.93
CA TYR A 253 -5.78 -2.35 15.83
C TYR A 253 -5.06 -1.55 14.73
N VAL A 254 -5.31 -1.91 13.47
CA VAL A 254 -4.77 -1.22 12.29
C VAL A 254 -5.89 -0.95 11.30
N PHE A 255 -6.17 0.30 11.02
CA PHE A 255 -7.12 0.74 9.99
C PHE A 255 -6.37 1.21 8.75
N LEU A 256 -6.69 0.63 7.61
CA LEU A 256 -6.26 1.06 6.28
C LEU A 256 -7.44 1.80 5.65
N LEU A 257 -7.37 3.14 5.63
CA LEU A 257 -8.47 3.98 5.19
C LEU A 257 -8.69 3.95 3.68
N ASP A 258 -7.67 3.61 2.90
CA ASP A 258 -7.75 3.55 1.44
C ASP A 258 -6.91 2.40 0.91
N PRO A 259 -7.45 1.59 -0.04
CA PRO A 259 -6.71 0.47 -0.60
C PRO A 259 -5.56 0.99 -1.45
N TRP A 260 -4.38 0.39 -1.30
CA TRP A 260 -3.19 0.74 -2.06
C TRP A 260 -2.92 -0.30 -3.14
N TRP A 261 -2.52 0.13 -4.34
CA TRP A 261 -2.25 -0.75 -5.48
C TRP A 261 -1.24 -1.88 -5.22
N ASN A 262 -0.33 -1.69 -4.27
CA ASN A 262 0.66 -2.71 -3.92
C ASN A 262 0.34 -3.32 -2.54
N PRO A 263 -0.20 -4.55 -2.47
CA PRO A 263 -0.52 -5.22 -1.20
C PRO A 263 0.67 -5.33 -0.23
N ALA A 264 1.90 -5.34 -0.74
CA ALA A 264 3.11 -5.41 0.07
C ALA A 264 3.29 -4.16 0.96
N VAL A 265 2.84 -2.99 0.50
CA VAL A 265 2.91 -1.73 1.27
C VAL A 265 1.94 -1.78 2.46
N GLU A 266 0.72 -2.29 2.23
CA GLU A 266 -0.27 -2.50 3.30
C GLU A 266 0.23 -3.52 4.32
N MET A 267 0.78 -4.64 3.84
CA MET A 267 1.33 -5.68 4.72
C MET A 267 2.47 -5.13 5.59
N GLN A 268 3.34 -4.30 5.02
CA GLN A 268 4.39 -3.61 5.79
C GLN A 268 3.82 -2.67 6.84
N ALA A 269 2.70 -1.98 6.56
CA ALA A 269 2.02 -1.10 7.50
C ALA A 269 1.42 -1.90 8.67
N ILE A 270 0.73 -3.01 8.39
CA ILE A 270 0.20 -3.91 9.42
C ILE A 270 1.34 -4.53 10.26
N ASP A 271 2.45 -4.89 9.61
CA ASP A 271 3.67 -5.38 10.25
C ASP A 271 4.41 -4.32 11.10
N ARG A 272 3.88 -3.10 11.26
CA ARG A 272 4.36 -2.13 12.27
C ARG A 272 3.83 -2.47 13.67
N ALA A 273 2.58 -2.94 13.74
CA ALA A 273 1.92 -3.39 14.97
C ALA A 273 2.21 -4.87 15.27
N HIS A 274 2.20 -5.72 14.23
CA HIS A 274 2.51 -7.14 14.35
C HIS A 274 4.03 -7.37 14.38
N ARG A 275 4.69 -7.03 15.48
CA ARG A 275 6.15 -7.19 15.67
C ARG A 275 6.49 -7.95 16.94
N ILE A 276 7.74 -8.39 17.04
CA ILE A 276 8.27 -9.00 18.28
C ILE A 276 8.10 -7.98 19.41
N GLY A 277 7.50 -8.40 20.52
CA GLY A 277 7.06 -7.52 21.60
C GLY A 277 5.54 -7.24 21.59
N GLN A 278 4.83 -7.61 20.53
CA GLN A 278 3.37 -7.63 20.52
C GLN A 278 2.86 -8.82 21.34
N THR A 279 1.95 -8.56 22.27
CA THR A 279 1.34 -9.55 23.16
C THR A 279 -0.14 -9.80 22.86
N ARG A 280 -0.77 -8.92 22.08
CA ARG A 280 -2.20 -8.98 21.71
C ARG A 280 -2.38 -9.36 20.24
N THR A 281 -3.48 -10.05 19.94
CA THR A 281 -3.90 -10.32 18.56
C THR A 281 -4.03 -9.00 17.79
N VAL A 282 -3.44 -8.93 16.59
CA VAL A 282 -3.49 -7.74 15.76
C VAL A 282 -4.64 -7.84 14.77
N PHE A 283 -5.57 -6.90 14.84
CA PHE A 283 -6.69 -6.76 13.91
C PHE A 283 -6.36 -5.71 12.86
N ALA A 284 -6.42 -6.09 11.58
CA ALA A 284 -6.22 -5.20 10.45
C ALA A 284 -7.50 -5.05 9.65
N TYR A 285 -8.05 -3.85 9.64
CA TYR A 285 -9.28 -3.48 8.95
C TYR A 285 -8.99 -2.66 7.70
N ARG A 286 -9.48 -3.11 6.55
CA ARG A 286 -9.48 -2.34 5.30
C ARG A 286 -10.83 -1.70 5.09
N LEU A 287 -10.89 -0.36 5.06
CA LEU A 287 -12.12 0.36 4.77
C LEU A 287 -12.25 0.54 3.25
N ILE A 288 -13.32 -0.02 2.70
CA ILE A 288 -13.61 0.02 1.27
C ILE A 288 -15.00 0.57 1.07
N CYS A 289 -15.12 1.68 0.31
CA CYS A 289 -16.44 2.17 -0.07
C CYS A 289 -17.06 1.23 -1.11
N LYS A 290 -18.25 0.70 -0.81
CA LYS A 290 -18.99 -0.18 -1.70
C LYS A 290 -19.44 0.56 -2.97
N ASP A 291 -19.54 -0.16 -4.07
CA ASP A 291 -20.01 0.37 -5.36
C ASP A 291 -19.10 1.52 -5.88
N THR A 292 -17.80 1.47 -5.53
CA THR A 292 -16.77 2.41 -5.98
C THR A 292 -15.59 1.72 -6.63
N VAL A 293 -14.68 2.52 -7.20
CA VAL A 293 -13.40 2.09 -7.74
C VAL A 293 -12.55 1.34 -6.69
N GLU A 294 -12.74 1.59 -5.40
CA GLU A 294 -11.99 0.92 -4.34
C GLU A 294 -12.32 -0.56 -4.24
N GLU A 295 -13.62 -0.91 -4.35
CA GLU A 295 -14.08 -2.29 -4.39
C GLU A 295 -13.48 -3.00 -5.61
N LYS A 296 -13.50 -2.34 -6.77
CA LYS A 296 -12.94 -2.89 -8.01
C LYS A 296 -11.42 -3.06 -7.92
N ILE A 297 -10.71 -2.16 -7.26
CA ILE A 297 -9.27 -2.30 -6.99
C ILE A 297 -9.01 -3.51 -6.10
N ALA A 298 -9.79 -3.71 -5.04
CA ALA A 298 -9.63 -4.86 -4.15
C ALA A 298 -9.97 -6.19 -4.86
N GLU A 299 -10.99 -6.20 -5.72
CA GLU A 299 -11.32 -7.35 -6.56
C GLU A 299 -10.18 -7.68 -7.53
N LEU A 300 -9.63 -6.68 -8.22
CA LEU A 300 -8.48 -6.85 -9.11
C LEU A 300 -7.25 -7.35 -8.36
N GLN A 301 -6.98 -6.84 -7.16
CA GLN A 301 -5.89 -7.34 -6.31
C GLN A 301 -6.06 -8.81 -5.96
N THR A 302 -7.29 -9.21 -5.63
CA THR A 302 -7.61 -10.61 -5.27
C THR A 302 -7.43 -11.52 -6.48
N ARG A 303 -8.01 -11.16 -7.63
CA ARG A 303 -7.86 -11.90 -8.89
C ARG A 303 -6.39 -12.05 -9.28
N LYS A 304 -5.61 -10.96 -9.22
CA LYS A 304 -4.17 -11.02 -9.58
C LYS A 304 -3.35 -11.78 -8.56
N LYS A 305 -3.70 -11.75 -7.27
CA LYS A 305 -3.04 -12.56 -6.24
C LYS A 305 -3.30 -14.04 -6.46
N GLU A 306 -4.54 -14.44 -6.75
CA GLU A 306 -4.87 -15.83 -7.08
C GLU A 306 -4.14 -16.31 -8.34
N LEU A 307 -4.06 -15.46 -9.37
CA LEU A 307 -3.25 -15.72 -10.57
C LEU A 307 -1.75 -15.83 -10.27
N ALA A 308 -1.20 -14.97 -9.40
CA ALA A 308 0.22 -14.98 -9.01
C ALA A 308 0.59 -16.10 -8.02
N ASP A 309 -0.38 -16.60 -7.25
CA ASP A 309 -0.24 -17.78 -6.41
C ASP A 309 -0.40 -19.07 -7.23
N ALA A 310 -1.24 -19.07 -8.28
CA ALA A 310 -1.42 -20.17 -9.23
C ALA A 310 -0.28 -20.28 -10.26
N ILE A 311 0.30 -19.15 -10.66
CA ILE A 311 1.45 -19.05 -11.56
C ILE A 311 2.58 -18.46 -10.72
N LEU A 312 3.48 -19.31 -10.21
CA LEU A 312 4.63 -18.89 -9.40
C LEU A 312 5.26 -17.60 -9.95
N GLN A 313 5.01 -16.49 -9.25
CA GLN A 313 5.56 -15.14 -9.51
C GLN A 313 5.14 -14.50 -10.84
N ALA A 314 3.88 -14.06 -10.93
CA ALA A 314 3.45 -13.08 -11.93
C ALA A 314 3.52 -11.63 -11.39
N ASP A 315 3.85 -10.71 -12.28
CA ASP A 315 4.25 -9.32 -12.03
C ASP A 315 3.17 -8.44 -11.36
N ASN A 316 3.49 -7.77 -10.25
CA ASN A 316 2.53 -7.03 -9.41
C ASN A 316 2.42 -5.51 -9.71
N ASN A 317 2.75 -5.07 -10.93
CA ASN A 317 2.53 -3.67 -11.31
C ASN A 317 1.13 -3.47 -11.92
N LEU A 318 0.11 -3.38 -11.06
CA LEU A 318 -1.31 -3.25 -11.47
C LEU A 318 -1.55 -2.14 -12.51
N LEU A 319 -0.88 -0.99 -12.38
CA LEU A 319 -1.03 0.16 -13.29
C LEU A 319 -0.18 0.05 -14.57
N GLY A 320 0.84 -0.81 -14.56
CA GLY A 320 1.72 -1.04 -15.71
C GLY A 320 0.99 -1.71 -16.87
N GLU A 321 0.09 -2.63 -16.53
CA GLU A 321 -0.53 -3.62 -17.43
C GLU A 321 -2.05 -3.55 -17.45
N LEU A 322 -2.65 -2.39 -17.14
CA LEU A 322 -4.09 -2.21 -17.28
C LEU A 322 -4.51 -2.46 -18.74
N THR A 323 -5.50 -3.33 -18.92
CA THR A 323 -6.17 -3.58 -20.19
C THR A 323 -7.36 -2.63 -20.39
N ALA A 324 -7.96 -2.63 -21.58
CA ALA A 324 -9.20 -1.89 -21.82
C ALA A 324 -10.35 -2.45 -20.98
N ASP A 325 -10.40 -3.77 -20.80
CA ASP A 325 -11.43 -4.45 -20.01
C ASP A 325 -11.28 -4.13 -18.51
N ASP A 326 -10.05 -4.06 -18.00
CA ASP A 326 -9.78 -3.60 -16.62
C ASP A 326 -10.27 -2.16 -16.42
N LEU A 327 -10.12 -1.31 -17.43
CA LEU A 327 -10.58 0.08 -17.37
C LEU A 327 -12.12 0.15 -17.35
N GLU A 328 -12.79 -0.66 -18.17
CA GLU A 328 -14.26 -0.73 -18.16
C GLU A 328 -14.78 -1.24 -16.80
N LEU A 329 -14.13 -2.24 -16.21
CA LEU A 329 -14.46 -2.74 -14.87
C LEU A 329 -14.22 -1.68 -13.77
N LEU A 330 -13.12 -0.93 -13.84
CA LEU A 330 -12.81 0.10 -12.85
C LEU A 330 -13.77 1.30 -12.89
N LEU A 331 -14.38 1.55 -14.06
CA LEU A 331 -15.30 2.66 -14.30
C LEU A 331 -16.78 2.24 -14.33
N SER A 332 -17.09 0.95 -14.14
CA SER A 332 -18.46 0.41 -14.13
C SER A 332 -19.22 0.75 -12.87
#